data_AF-A0A2D9H158-F1
#
_entry.id   AF-A0A2D9H158-F1
#
_cell.length_a   1.000
_cell.length_b   1.000
_cell.length_c   1.000
_cell.angle_alpha   90.00
_cell.angle_beta   90.00
_cell.angle_gamma   90.00
#
_symmetry.space_group_name_H-M   'P 1'
#
loop_
_entity.id
_entity.type
_entity.pdbx_description
1 polymer ?
#
loop_
_entity_poly.entity_id
_entity_poly.type
_entity_poly.pdbx_seq_one_letter_code
_entity_poly.pdbx_strand_id
1 'polypeptide(L)'
;MEATQALVLTHAQLREMMEQAGRHAARIVVEELKSELRQEPEERILQQLRAYIEDPASVPNPREHWAHSGIIRTIRPTSSGKPKSAAWFMRFQKETGLNACSSRPSPVHGRRKEWTFADIRLAWGAYYYQR
;
A
#
# COMPACT_ATOMS: atom_id res chain seq x y z
N MET A 1 -39.29 -9.11 25.04
CA MET A 1 -37.86 -9.49 25.21
C MET A 1 -37.68 -10.79 24.46
N GLU A 2 -36.90 -10.80 23.37
CA GLU A 2 -36.60 -12.04 22.65
C GLU A 2 -35.70 -12.92 23.53
N ALA A 3 -36.09 -14.19 23.71
CA ALA A 3 -35.34 -15.14 24.50
C ALA A 3 -34.04 -15.47 23.77
N THR A 4 -32.91 -15.06 24.33
CA THR A 4 -31.58 -15.46 23.85
C THR A 4 -31.47 -16.98 24.02
N GLN A 5 -31.54 -17.73 22.92
CA GLN A 5 -31.30 -19.17 22.95
C GLN A 5 -29.85 -19.43 23.35
N ALA A 6 -29.65 -19.97 24.55
CA ALA A 6 -28.35 -20.43 25.00
C ALA A 6 -28.00 -21.72 24.26
N LEU A 7 -27.01 -21.65 23.38
CA LEU A 7 -26.39 -22.81 22.75
C LEU A 7 -25.52 -23.52 23.79
N VAL A 8 -26.05 -24.60 24.38
CA VAL A 8 -25.28 -25.49 25.24
C VAL A 8 -24.48 -26.44 24.36
N LEU A 9 -23.23 -26.06 24.09
CA LEU A 9 -22.28 -26.91 23.37
C LEU A 9 -21.66 -27.91 24.34
N THR A 10 -21.60 -29.17 23.93
CA THR A 10 -20.69 -30.11 24.58
C THR A 10 -19.24 -29.67 24.32
N HIS A 11 -18.33 -30.02 25.23
CA HIS A 11 -16.92 -29.73 25.07
C HIS A 11 -16.33 -30.26 23.75
N ALA A 12 -16.86 -31.38 23.24
CA ALA A 12 -16.50 -31.92 21.94
C ALA A 12 -16.95 -31.02 20.77
N GLN A 13 -18.19 -30.53 20.80
CA GLN A 13 -18.72 -29.62 19.78
C GLN A 13 -17.98 -28.28 19.78
N LEU A 14 -17.66 -27.72 20.96
CA LEU A 14 -16.87 -26.50 21.04
C LEU A 14 -15.46 -26.68 20.46
N ARG A 15 -14.80 -27.80 20.78
CA ARG A 15 -13.48 -28.14 20.23
C ARG A 15 -13.52 -28.26 18.71
N GLU A 16 -14.52 -28.96 18.19
CA GLU A 16 -14.70 -29.12 16.75
C GLU A 16 -14.92 -27.78 16.04
N MET A 17 -15.78 -26.92 16.61
CA MET A 17 -16.01 -25.57 16.09
C MET A 17 -14.73 -24.72 16.11
N MET A 18 -13.93 -24.80 17.19
CA MET A 18 -12.65 -24.10 17.28
C MET A 18 -11.63 -24.62 16.26
N GLU A 19 -11.55 -25.94 16.05
CA GLU A 19 -10.69 -26.52 15.02
C GLU A 19 -11.11 -26.08 13.61
N GLN A 20 -12.41 -26.08 13.32
CA GLN A 20 -12.94 -25.63 12.04
C GLN A 20 -12.66 -24.14 11.80
N ALA A 21 -12.87 -23.29 12.81
CA ALA A 21 -12.52 -21.88 12.76
C ALA A 21 -11.01 -21.67 12.53
N GLY A 22 -10.17 -22.43 13.24
CA GLY A 22 -8.71 -22.39 13.07
C GLY A 22 -8.27 -22.80 11.65
N ARG A 23 -8.83 -23.88 11.11
CA ARG A 23 -8.55 -24.33 9.72
C ARG A 23 -9.02 -23.30 8.70
N HIS A 24 -10.14 -22.64 8.95
CA HIS A 24 -10.66 -21.59 8.07
C HIS A 24 -9.74 -20.36 8.07
N ALA A 25 -9.36 -19.87 9.25
CA ALA A 25 -8.43 -18.75 9.39
C ALA A 25 -7.07 -19.06 8.75
N ALA A 26 -6.51 -20.25 8.98
CA ALA A 26 -5.25 -20.67 8.37
C ALA A 26 -5.34 -20.68 6.83
N ARG A 27 -6.47 -21.11 6.27
CA ARG A 27 -6.68 -21.08 4.82
C ARG A 27 -6.70 -19.65 4.27
N ILE A 28 -7.40 -18.73 4.93
CA ILE A 28 -7.45 -17.32 4.53
C ILE A 28 -6.04 -16.74 4.51
N VAL A 29 -5.29 -16.89 5.62
CA VAL A 29 -3.93 -16.35 5.74
C VAL A 29 -3.00 -16.95 4.68
N VAL A 30 -3.13 -18.24 4.37
CA VAL A 30 -2.33 -18.88 3.32
C VAL A 30 -2.70 -18.36 1.93
N GLU A 31 -3.98 -18.13 1.64
CA GLU A 31 -4.39 -17.57 0.35
C GLU A 31 -3.99 -16.09 0.22
N GLU A 32 -4.06 -15.30 1.28
CA GLU A 32 -3.50 -13.94 1.35
C GLU A 32 -2.00 -13.98 1.08
N LEU A 33 -1.23 -14.81 1.80
CA LEU A 33 0.20 -14.95 1.59
C LEU A 33 0.53 -15.42 0.16
N LYS A 34 -0.21 -16.39 -0.39
CA LYS A 34 -0.04 -16.82 -1.78
C LYS A 34 -0.34 -15.70 -2.77
N SER A 35 -1.34 -14.86 -2.49
CA SER A 35 -1.65 -13.70 -3.33
C SER A 35 -0.53 -12.66 -3.27
N GLU A 36 0.04 -12.44 -2.08
CA GLU A 36 1.19 -11.56 -1.86
C GLU A 36 2.44 -12.09 -2.55
N LEU A 37 2.68 -13.41 -2.53
CA LEU A 37 3.81 -14.05 -3.22
C LEU A 37 3.67 -14.04 -4.75
N ARG A 38 2.44 -13.93 -5.29
CA ARG A 38 2.19 -13.85 -6.73
C ARG A 38 2.37 -12.45 -7.30
N GLN A 39 2.36 -11.42 -6.45
CA GLN A 39 2.57 -10.04 -6.87
C GLN A 39 3.96 -9.58 -6.45
N GLU A 40 4.69 -8.95 -7.38
CA GLU A 40 5.94 -8.29 -7.03
C GLU A 40 5.65 -7.22 -5.96
N PRO A 41 6.40 -7.15 -4.84
CA PRO A 41 6.16 -6.20 -3.76
C PRO A 41 6.05 -4.73 -4.26
N GLU A 42 6.79 -4.38 -5.31
CA GLU A 42 6.74 -3.07 -5.95
C GLU A 42 5.37 -2.77 -6.60
N GLU A 43 4.69 -3.79 -7.14
CA GLU A 43 3.38 -3.65 -7.78
C GLU A 43 2.27 -3.41 -6.75
N ARG A 44 2.34 -4.08 -5.59
CA ARG A 44 1.43 -3.80 -4.46
C ARG A 44 1.58 -2.37 -3.97
N ILE A 45 2.82 -1.92 -3.76
CA ILE A 45 3.10 -0.54 -3.33
C ILE A 45 2.58 0.45 -4.38
N LEU A 46 2.77 0.17 -5.68
CA LEU A 46 2.24 0.99 -6.77
C LEU A 46 0.71 1.08 -6.73
N GLN A 47 0.01 -0.04 -6.52
CA GLN A 47 -1.45 -0.07 -6.44
C GLN A 47 -1.97 0.72 -5.24
N GLN A 48 -1.38 0.52 -4.06
CA GLN A 48 -1.74 1.26 -2.85
C GLN A 48 -1.48 2.76 -3.01
N LEU A 49 -0.36 3.14 -3.62
CA LEU A 49 -0.03 4.53 -3.87
C LEU A 49 -1.00 5.18 -4.86
N ARG A 50 -1.41 4.48 -5.92
CA ARG A 50 -2.44 4.96 -6.85
C ARG A 50 -3.78 5.17 -6.13
N ALA A 51 -4.22 4.19 -5.34
CA ALA A 51 -5.45 4.32 -4.56
C ALA A 51 -5.38 5.51 -3.61
N TYR A 52 -4.26 5.69 -2.90
CA TYR A 52 -4.08 6.80 -1.96
C TYR A 52 -4.03 8.18 -2.63
N ILE A 53 -3.49 8.27 -3.85
CA ILE A 53 -3.47 9.53 -4.61
C ILE A 53 -4.89 9.95 -4.99
N GLU A 54 -5.75 9.02 -5.38
CA GLU A 54 -7.14 9.29 -5.72
C GLU A 54 -7.98 9.56 -4.46
N ASP A 55 -7.88 8.68 -3.46
CA ASP A 55 -8.63 8.76 -2.20
C ASP A 55 -7.69 8.67 -0.98
N PRO A 56 -7.52 9.75 -0.20
CA PRO A 56 -6.64 9.72 0.97
C PRO A 56 -7.15 8.85 2.11
N ALA A 57 -8.43 8.44 2.10
CA ALA A 57 -8.97 7.52 3.10
C ALA A 57 -8.62 6.05 2.82
N SER A 58 -8.14 5.73 1.61
CA SER A 58 -7.85 4.36 1.18
C SER A 58 -6.65 3.70 1.87
N VAL A 59 -5.75 4.49 2.48
CA VAL A 59 -4.55 3.98 3.17
C VAL A 59 -4.43 4.61 4.56
N PRO A 60 -4.48 3.81 5.65
CA PRO A 60 -4.24 4.30 7.00
C PRO A 60 -2.76 4.62 7.19
N ASN A 61 -2.47 5.65 8.00
CA ASN A 61 -1.11 6.10 8.34
C ASN A 61 -0.17 6.30 7.13
N PRO A 62 -0.50 7.16 6.15
CA PRO A 62 0.27 7.33 4.91
C PRO A 62 1.72 7.82 5.10
N ARG A 63 2.10 8.23 6.31
CA ARG A 63 3.48 8.59 6.67
C ARG A 63 4.36 7.38 7.01
N GLU A 64 3.77 6.20 7.16
CA GLU A 64 4.45 4.93 7.45
C GLU A 64 4.69 4.10 6.18
N HIS A 65 4.08 4.50 5.05
CA HIS A 65 4.22 3.84 3.75
C HIS A 65 5.20 4.60 2.87
N TRP A 66 6.06 3.87 2.15
CA TRP A 66 7.20 4.41 1.41
C TRP A 66 7.17 3.98 -0.05
N ALA A 67 7.65 4.85 -0.94
CA ALA A 67 7.92 4.48 -2.33
C ALA A 67 9.21 5.11 -2.85
N HIS A 68 9.93 4.38 -3.70
CA HIS A 68 11.11 4.85 -4.40
C HIS A 68 10.76 5.44 -5.78
N SER A 69 11.75 6.10 -6.40
CA SER A 69 11.59 6.77 -7.70
C SER A 69 11.17 5.85 -8.85
N GLY A 70 11.41 4.53 -8.76
CA GLY A 70 10.95 3.55 -9.74
C GLY A 70 9.43 3.45 -9.76
N ILE A 71 8.84 3.23 -8.58
CA ILE A 71 7.39 3.16 -8.38
C ILE A 71 6.72 4.49 -8.74
N ILE A 72 7.27 5.62 -8.26
CA ILE A 72 6.68 6.94 -8.49
C ILE A 72 6.57 7.26 -9.99
N ARG A 73 7.57 6.88 -10.78
CA ARG A 73 7.57 7.08 -12.25
C ARG A 73 6.55 6.19 -12.98
N THR A 74 5.99 5.19 -12.31
CA THR A 74 5.01 4.25 -12.88
C THR A 74 3.58 4.56 -12.45
N ILE A 75 3.36 5.49 -11.51
CA ILE A 75 2.01 5.90 -11.06
C ILE A 75 1.10 6.24 -12.26
N ARG A 76 1.55 7.14 -13.14
CA ARG A 76 0.90 7.43 -14.42
C ARG A 76 1.89 7.17 -15.56
N PRO A 77 1.85 6.00 -16.22
CA PRO A 77 2.77 5.67 -17.31
C PRO A 77 2.59 6.63 -18.52
N THR A 78 3.51 6.58 -19.48
CA THR A 78 3.37 7.28 -20.76
C THR A 78 2.25 6.67 -21.60
N SER A 79 1.86 7.34 -22.70
CA SER A 79 0.91 6.78 -23.67
C SER A 79 1.32 5.41 -24.23
N SER A 80 2.63 5.13 -24.25
CA SER A 80 3.21 3.84 -24.64
C SER A 80 3.31 2.82 -23.50
N GLY A 81 2.71 3.09 -22.34
CA GLY A 81 2.72 2.18 -21.19
C GLY A 81 4.05 2.11 -20.44
N LYS A 82 5.04 2.93 -20.79
CA LYS A 82 6.37 2.91 -20.17
C LYS A 82 6.41 3.80 -18.92
N PRO A 83 7.27 3.47 -17.93
CA PRO A 83 7.55 4.37 -16.81
C PRO A 83 8.08 5.72 -17.32
N LYS A 84 7.81 6.78 -16.56
CA LYS A 84 8.39 8.10 -16.85
C LYS A 84 9.93 8.07 -16.72
N SER A 85 10.60 8.94 -17.46
CA SER A 85 12.07 8.98 -17.48
C SER A 85 12.66 9.49 -16.16
N ALA A 86 13.95 9.24 -15.93
CA ALA A 86 14.67 9.80 -14.80
C ALA A 86 14.70 11.34 -14.86
N ALA A 87 14.87 11.92 -16.05
CA ALA A 87 14.83 13.37 -16.26
C ALA A 87 13.47 13.98 -15.88
N TRP A 88 12.36 13.30 -16.21
CA TRP A 88 11.05 13.72 -15.75
C TRP A 88 10.97 13.76 -14.22
N PHE A 89 11.50 12.72 -13.55
CA PHE A 89 11.44 12.66 -12.09
C PHE A 89 12.27 13.75 -11.43
N MET A 90 13.47 14.04 -11.94
CA MET A 90 14.29 15.16 -11.46
C MET A 90 13.54 16.49 -11.58
N ARG A 91 12.85 16.71 -12.72
CA ARG A 91 12.02 17.91 -12.91
C ARG A 91 10.83 17.93 -11.94
N PHE A 92 10.10 16.83 -11.82
CA PHE A 92 8.99 16.68 -10.88
C PHE A 92 9.42 17.03 -9.46
N GLN A 93 10.56 16.52 -9.00
CA GLN A 93 11.08 16.84 -7.67
C GLN A 93 11.39 18.33 -7.48
N LYS A 94 11.98 18.97 -8.49
CA LYS A 94 12.31 20.40 -8.46
C LYS A 94 11.07 21.28 -8.46
N GLU A 95 10.09 20.97 -9.32
CA GLU A 95 8.85 21.75 -9.47
C GLU A 95 7.94 21.64 -8.23
N THR A 96 7.97 20.50 -7.54
CA THR A 96 7.06 20.21 -6.41
C THR A 96 7.68 20.40 -5.03
N GLY A 97 8.99 20.64 -4.95
CA GLY A 97 9.71 20.69 -3.68
C GLY A 97 9.91 19.32 -3.02
N LEU A 98 9.59 18.21 -3.70
CA LEU A 98 9.76 16.84 -3.17
C LEU A 98 11.24 16.50 -2.85
N ASN A 99 12.19 17.24 -3.43
CA ASN A 99 13.61 17.16 -3.06
C ASN A 99 13.92 17.71 -1.66
N ALA A 100 13.10 18.64 -1.16
CA ALA A 100 13.23 19.28 0.15
C ALA A 100 12.50 18.50 1.26
N CYS A 101 11.61 17.56 0.89
CA CYS A 101 11.11 16.54 1.82
C CYS A 101 12.31 15.72 2.30
N SER A 102 12.82 16.11 3.46
CA SER A 102 14.06 15.61 4.04
C SER A 102 14.02 14.09 4.08
N SER A 103 14.99 13.49 3.39
CA SER A 103 15.29 12.06 3.36
C SER A 103 15.29 11.47 4.75
N ARG A 104 14.15 10.94 5.17
CA ARG A 104 14.11 9.95 6.22
C ARG A 104 14.78 8.70 5.63
N PRO A 105 15.80 8.13 6.28
CA PRO A 105 16.39 6.90 5.81
C PRO A 105 15.27 5.85 5.73
N SER A 106 15.11 5.25 4.56
CA SER A 106 14.22 4.10 4.41
C SER A 106 14.63 3.04 5.43
N PRO A 107 13.74 2.60 6.33
CA PRO A 107 14.06 1.55 7.30
C PRO A 107 14.45 0.23 6.60
N VAL A 108 14.00 0.05 5.35
CA VAL A 108 14.08 -1.23 4.64
C VAL A 108 15.18 -1.22 3.56
N HIS A 109 15.47 -0.09 2.91
CA HIS A 109 16.33 -0.06 1.70
C HIS A 109 17.60 0.82 1.78
N GLY A 110 17.98 1.29 2.96
CA GLY A 110 19.29 1.91 3.20
C GLY A 110 19.58 3.16 2.38
N ARG A 111 20.34 3.03 1.27
CA ARG A 111 20.86 4.16 0.46
C ARG A 111 19.90 4.72 -0.59
N ARG A 112 18.80 4.02 -0.91
CA ARG A 112 17.81 4.52 -1.87
C ARG A 112 16.98 5.62 -1.21
N LYS A 113 16.83 6.76 -1.90
CA LYS A 113 15.89 7.80 -1.46
C LYS A 113 14.47 7.29 -1.68
N GLU A 114 13.70 7.29 -0.60
CA GLU A 114 12.28 6.98 -0.58
C GLU A 114 11.50 8.17 -0.02
N TRP A 115 10.24 8.24 -0.40
CA TRP A 115 9.31 9.28 0.04
C TRP A 115 8.07 8.64 0.63
N THR A 116 7.45 9.30 1.59
CA THR A 116 6.20 8.80 2.15
C THR A 116 5.06 8.96 1.15
N PHE A 117 4.02 8.14 1.27
CA PHE A 117 2.82 8.31 0.43
C PHE A 117 2.22 9.71 0.58
N ALA A 118 2.26 10.27 1.79
CA ALA A 118 1.83 11.64 2.05
C ALA A 118 2.64 12.68 1.25
N ASP A 119 3.97 12.61 1.26
CA ASP A 119 4.84 13.51 0.48
C ASP A 119 4.53 13.40 -1.02
N ILE A 120 4.38 12.16 -1.51
CA ILE A 120 4.13 11.90 -2.92
C ILE A 120 2.77 12.45 -3.35
N ARG A 121 1.70 12.24 -2.58
CA ARG A 121 0.36 12.79 -2.88
C ARG A 121 0.38 14.31 -2.97
N LEU A 122 1.05 14.99 -2.02
CA LEU A 122 1.18 16.45 -2.03
C LEU A 122 1.92 16.93 -3.28
N ALA A 123 3.06 16.32 -3.60
CA ALA A 123 3.82 16.65 -4.81
C ALA A 123 3.04 16.34 -6.10
N TRP A 124 2.31 15.23 -6.12
CA TRP A 124 1.49 14.82 -7.26
C TRP A 124 0.36 15.81 -7.52
N GLY A 125 -0.33 16.23 -6.46
CA GLY A 125 -1.33 17.27 -6.51
C GLY A 125 -0.75 18.59 -7.02
N ALA A 126 0.35 19.06 -6.44
CA ALA A 126 1.00 20.30 -6.88
C ALA A 126 1.39 20.27 -8.37
N TYR A 127 1.95 19.16 -8.86
CA TYR A 127 2.41 19.03 -10.25
C TYR A 127 1.27 19.00 -11.28
N TYR A 128 0.13 18.39 -10.93
CA TYR A 128 -0.99 18.15 -11.85
C TYR A 128 -2.19 19.09 -11.67
N TYR A 129 -2.35 19.76 -10.51
CA TYR A 129 -3.39 20.79 -10.33
C TYR A 129 -2.91 22.19 -10.73
N GLN A 130 -1.60 22.45 -10.83
CA GLN A 130 -1.05 23.71 -11.36
C GLN A 130 -0.92 23.75 -12.90
N ARG A 131 -1.34 22.68 -13.59
CA ARG A 131 -1.32 22.54 -15.05
C ARG A 131 -2.71 22.19 -15.56
#